data_AF-A0A8W8NML5-F1
#
_entry.id   AF-A0A8W8NML5-F1
#
_cell.length_a   1.000
_cell.length_b   1.000
_cell.length_c   1.000
_cell.angle_alpha   90.00
_cell.angle_beta   90.00
_cell.angle_gamma   90.00
#
_symmetry.space_group_name_H-M   'P 1'
#
loop_
_entity.id
_entity.type
_entity.pdbx_description
1 polymer ?
#
loop_
_entity_poly.entity_id
_entity_poly.type
_entity_poly.pdbx_seq_one_letter_code
_entity_poly.pdbx_strand_id
1 'polypeptide(L)'
;MTLEGKTALVVSFAGAIGSSIPTSLANAGCNIIGVDKAKQDSVQISIDKIKKGRLSVSKIEELPDDNWEDDITVNLTAPFMVIKQLLGSMKEKGWGRMINISFICGLVALLNVSSYIASKSGLIGLTRDAARLAHPTKQFTKVDQIADLVLFLCSPAGKNMTGTAIAIDGGITVS
;
A
#
# COMPACT_ATOMS: atom_id res chain seq x y z
N MET A 1 10.97 17.40 5.85
CA MET A 1 10.92 17.02 4.42
C MET A 1 9.54 17.40 3.90
N THR A 2 9.44 18.31 2.93
CA THR A 2 8.15 18.74 2.36
C THR A 2 7.74 17.84 1.18
N LEU A 3 6.44 17.67 0.98
CA LEU A 3 5.81 16.98 -0.16
C LEU A 3 5.12 17.96 -1.11
N GLU A 4 5.51 19.24 -1.04
CA GLU A 4 5.00 20.31 -1.92
C GLU A 4 5.15 19.94 -3.41
N GLY A 5 4.10 20.24 -4.18
CA GLY A 5 4.02 19.89 -5.60
C GLY A 5 3.91 18.39 -5.89
N LYS A 6 3.84 17.51 -4.86
CA LYS A 6 3.50 16.09 -5.05
C LYS A 6 1.99 15.89 -4.95
N THR A 7 1.52 14.81 -5.56
CA THR A 7 0.12 14.38 -5.48
C THR A 7 0.08 12.92 -5.03
N ALA A 8 -0.75 12.61 -4.04
CA ALA A 8 -0.99 11.27 -3.54
C ALA A 8 -2.42 10.83 -3.89
N LEU A 9 -2.54 9.71 -4.59
CA LEU A 9 -3.81 8.99 -4.71
C LEU A 9 -3.96 8.09 -3.48
N VAL A 10 -5.04 8.28 -2.71
CA VAL A 10 -5.39 7.37 -1.60
C VAL A 10 -6.72 6.70 -1.94
N VAL A 11 -6.80 5.38 -1.71
CA VAL A 11 -7.87 4.51 -2.24
C VAL A 11 -8.82 3.98 -1.14
N SER A 12 -8.66 4.46 0.11
CA SER A 12 -9.55 4.12 1.22
C SER A 12 -9.42 5.15 2.35
N PHE A 13 -10.49 5.94 2.59
CA PHE A 13 -10.52 7.02 3.59
C PHE A 13 -11.21 6.61 4.91
N ALA A 14 -11.94 5.50 4.92
CA ALA A 14 -12.74 5.11 6.08
C ALA A 14 -11.91 4.39 7.16
N GLY A 15 -12.04 4.84 8.41
CA GLY A 15 -11.37 4.26 9.58
C GLY A 15 -10.07 4.97 9.97
N ALA A 16 -9.55 4.69 11.18
CA ALA A 16 -8.48 5.47 11.81
C ALA A 16 -7.17 5.58 11.00
N ILE A 17 -6.77 4.51 10.31
CA ILE A 17 -5.60 4.51 9.41
C ILE A 17 -5.93 5.21 8.08
N GLY A 18 -7.17 5.04 7.58
CA GLY A 18 -7.64 5.63 6.33
C GLY A 18 -7.78 7.16 6.37
N SER A 19 -8.06 7.75 7.53
CA SER A 19 -8.13 9.21 7.69
C SER A 19 -6.79 9.86 8.09
N SER A 20 -5.97 9.16 8.87
CA SER A 20 -4.68 9.71 9.33
C SER A 20 -3.65 9.86 8.20
N ILE A 21 -3.52 8.87 7.31
CA ILE A 21 -2.54 8.92 6.20
C ILE A 21 -2.77 10.14 5.28
N PRO A 22 -3.98 10.39 4.73
CA PRO A 22 -4.29 11.61 3.99
C PRO A 22 -3.98 12.89 4.76
N THR A 23 -4.33 12.95 6.03
CA THR A 23 -4.13 14.14 6.88
C THR A 23 -2.64 14.43 7.07
N SER A 24 -1.82 13.42 7.36
CA SER A 24 -0.36 13.58 7.49
C SER A 24 0.30 13.96 6.17
N LEU A 25 -0.16 13.42 5.04
CA LEU A 25 0.35 13.79 3.71
C LEU A 25 -0.03 15.23 3.34
N ALA A 26 -1.26 15.66 3.62
CA ALA A 26 -1.72 17.03 3.40
C ALA A 26 -0.94 18.03 4.26
N ASN A 27 -0.73 17.73 5.54
CA ASN A 27 0.08 18.55 6.46
C ASN A 27 1.55 18.66 6.03
N ALA A 28 2.05 17.71 5.23
CA ALA A 28 3.38 17.77 4.62
C ALA A 28 3.41 18.56 3.29
N GLY A 29 2.28 19.11 2.83
CA GLY A 29 2.17 19.88 1.58
C GLY A 29 1.80 19.05 0.34
N CYS A 30 1.41 17.78 0.49
CA CYS A 30 1.00 16.93 -0.62
C CYS A 30 -0.45 17.22 -1.04
N ASN A 31 -0.71 17.34 -2.34
CA ASN A 31 -2.07 17.35 -2.87
C ASN A 31 -2.70 15.95 -2.75
N ILE A 32 -3.90 15.84 -2.18
CA ILE A 32 -4.56 14.54 -1.97
C ILE A 32 -5.69 14.36 -2.98
N ILE A 33 -5.57 13.36 -3.85
CA ILE A 33 -6.69 12.87 -4.65
C ILE A 33 -7.30 11.69 -3.90
N GLY A 34 -8.58 11.84 -3.54
CA GLY A 34 -9.31 10.81 -2.84
C GLY A 34 -10.25 10.02 -3.73
N VAL A 35 -10.06 8.70 -3.77
CA VAL A 35 -11.07 7.76 -4.22
C VAL A 35 -11.91 7.36 -3.02
N ASP A 36 -12.99 8.09 -2.77
CA ASP A 36 -14.10 7.63 -1.94
C ASP A 36 -15.32 7.40 -2.84
N LYS A 37 -16.20 6.47 -2.47
CA LYS A 37 -17.32 6.00 -3.29
C LYS A 37 -18.33 7.10 -3.62
N ALA A 38 -18.24 8.25 -2.94
CA ALA A 38 -19.11 9.41 -3.08
C ALA A 38 -18.64 10.49 -4.07
N LYS A 39 -17.40 10.44 -4.60
CA LYS A 39 -16.90 11.42 -5.60
C LYS A 39 -15.97 10.73 -6.62
N GLN A 40 -16.44 10.56 -7.86
CA GLN A 40 -15.80 9.74 -8.90
C GLN A 40 -14.98 10.54 -9.94
N ASP A 41 -14.72 11.83 -9.72
CA ASP A 41 -14.40 12.78 -10.80
C ASP A 41 -12.94 12.83 -11.31
N SER A 42 -12.10 11.81 -11.11
CA SER A 42 -10.70 11.87 -11.60
C SER A 42 -9.97 10.56 -11.93
N VAL A 43 -10.52 9.37 -11.67
CA VAL A 43 -9.90 8.11 -12.13
C VAL A 43 -10.96 7.10 -12.57
N GLN A 44 -10.93 6.73 -13.85
CA GLN A 44 -11.85 5.75 -14.47
C GLN A 44 -11.51 4.29 -14.09
N ILE A 45 -11.41 4.00 -12.79
CA ILE A 45 -11.39 2.62 -12.28
C ILE A 45 -12.85 2.19 -12.10
N SER A 46 -13.21 0.96 -12.50
CA SER A 46 -14.52 0.36 -12.18
C SER A 46 -14.60 0.02 -10.68
N ILE A 47 -14.79 1.05 -9.86
CA ILE A 47 -14.70 1.06 -8.39
C ILE A 47 -15.88 0.33 -7.71
N ASP A 48 -16.92 -0.05 -8.46
CA ASP A 48 -18.18 -0.55 -7.90
C ASP A 48 -18.02 -1.75 -6.96
N LYS A 49 -17.00 -2.59 -7.22
CA LYS A 49 -16.62 -3.76 -6.41
C LYS A 49 -15.75 -3.45 -5.19
N ILE A 50 -15.19 -2.25 -5.06
CA ILE A 50 -14.33 -1.87 -3.92
C ILE A 50 -15.23 -1.55 -2.71
N LYS A 51 -15.46 -2.57 -1.88
CA LYS A 51 -15.97 -2.40 -0.50
C LYS A 51 -14.80 -1.94 0.41
N LYS A 52 -15.11 -1.44 1.62
CA LYS A 52 -14.08 -1.07 2.62
C LYS A 52 -13.17 -2.27 2.91
N GLY A 53 -11.92 -2.01 3.28
CA GLY A 53 -10.92 -3.04 3.65
C GLY A 53 -11.55 -4.16 4.48
N ARG A 54 -11.68 -5.34 3.88
CA ARG A 54 -12.50 -6.43 4.39
C ARG A 54 -11.64 -7.47 5.10
N LEU A 55 -12.19 -8.03 6.17
CA LEU A 55 -11.59 -9.11 6.94
C LEU A 55 -12.74 -10.04 7.31
N SER A 56 -12.78 -11.21 6.68
CA SER A 56 -13.72 -12.27 7.04
C SER A 56 -13.13 -13.13 8.15
N VAL A 57 -13.91 -13.36 9.21
CA VAL A 57 -13.53 -14.27 10.31
C VAL A 57 -14.44 -15.50 10.26
N SER A 58 -13.89 -16.63 9.81
CA SER A 58 -14.54 -17.94 9.83
C SER A 58 -13.50 -19.04 9.81
N LYS A 59 -13.82 -20.25 10.29
CA LYS A 59 -12.95 -21.41 10.04
C LYS A 59 -12.86 -21.66 8.54
N ILE A 60 -11.81 -22.30 8.08
CA ILE A 60 -11.59 -22.48 6.64
C ILE A 60 -12.66 -23.36 5.98
N GLU A 61 -13.18 -24.34 6.72
CA GLU A 61 -14.27 -25.23 6.34
C GLU A 61 -15.68 -24.59 6.44
N GLU A 62 -15.78 -23.42 7.07
CA GLU A 62 -17.02 -22.66 7.31
C GLU A 62 -17.00 -21.28 6.62
N LEU A 63 -16.01 -20.99 5.78
CA LEU A 63 -15.87 -19.69 5.10
C LEU A 63 -16.75 -19.66 3.84
N PRO A 64 -17.72 -18.74 3.70
CA PRO A 64 -18.50 -18.60 2.47
C PRO A 64 -17.64 -18.15 1.29
N ASP A 65 -17.92 -18.64 0.08
CA ASP A 65 -17.19 -18.26 -1.14
C ASP A 65 -17.28 -16.74 -1.43
N ASP A 66 -18.45 -16.14 -1.22
CA ASP A 66 -18.65 -14.68 -1.31
C ASP A 66 -17.79 -13.89 -0.31
N ASN A 67 -17.42 -14.51 0.81
CA ASN A 67 -16.53 -13.91 1.79
C ASN A 67 -15.06 -13.93 1.32
N TRP A 68 -14.64 -15.05 0.72
CA TRP A 68 -13.35 -15.17 0.06
C TRP A 68 -13.21 -14.17 -1.10
N GLU A 69 -14.16 -14.15 -2.04
CA GLU A 69 -14.09 -13.34 -3.25
C GLU A 69 -14.07 -11.83 -2.96
N ASP A 70 -14.89 -11.35 -2.02
CA ASP A 70 -14.86 -9.95 -1.58
C ASP A 70 -13.54 -9.59 -0.88
N ASP A 71 -13.00 -10.46 0.00
CA ASP A 71 -11.72 -10.21 0.68
C ASP A 71 -10.56 -10.12 -0.32
N ILE A 72 -10.50 -11.02 -1.31
CA ILE A 72 -9.52 -10.99 -2.41
C ILE A 72 -9.75 -9.77 -3.31
N THR A 73 -10.99 -9.46 -3.66
CA THR A 73 -11.33 -8.32 -4.53
C THR A 73 -10.87 -7.01 -3.92
N VAL A 74 -11.17 -6.78 -2.64
CA VAL A 74 -10.85 -5.54 -1.92
C VAL A 74 -9.37 -5.44 -1.59
N ASN A 75 -8.76 -6.48 -1.02
CA ASN A 75 -7.42 -6.38 -0.46
C ASN A 75 -6.28 -6.68 -1.44
N LEU A 76 -6.57 -7.30 -2.60
CA LEU A 76 -5.56 -7.72 -3.58
C LEU A 76 -5.88 -7.24 -5.01
N THR A 77 -7.09 -7.49 -5.51
CA THR A 77 -7.46 -7.15 -6.89
C THR A 77 -7.52 -5.63 -7.11
N ALA A 78 -8.10 -4.87 -6.18
CA ALA A 78 -8.14 -3.41 -6.28
C ALA A 78 -6.72 -2.76 -6.27
N PRO A 79 -5.79 -3.12 -5.36
CA PRO A 79 -4.39 -2.71 -5.47
C PRO A 79 -3.73 -3.06 -6.81
N PHE A 80 -3.97 -4.26 -7.36
CA PHE A 80 -3.47 -4.65 -8.68
C PHE A 80 -3.95 -3.71 -9.79
N MET A 81 -5.25 -3.36 -9.80
CA MET A 81 -5.81 -2.43 -10.78
C MET A 81 -5.17 -1.03 -10.70
N VAL A 82 -4.94 -0.52 -9.48
CA VAL A 82 -4.29 0.79 -9.26
C VAL A 82 -2.83 0.76 -9.71
N ILE A 83 -2.08 -0.29 -9.39
CA ILE A 83 -0.70 -0.49 -9.87
C ILE A 83 -0.69 -0.52 -11.41
N LYS A 84 -1.53 -1.34 -12.03
CA LYS A 84 -1.63 -1.48 -13.49
C LYS A 84 -1.89 -0.14 -14.18
N GLN A 85 -2.73 0.71 -13.60
CA GLN A 85 -3.07 2.02 -14.16
C GLN A 85 -1.95 3.07 -13.98
N LEU A 86 -1.28 3.11 -12.84
CA LEU A 86 -0.36 4.19 -12.50
C LEU A 86 1.12 3.91 -12.85
N LEU A 87 1.52 2.64 -12.88
CA LEU A 87 2.93 2.23 -12.99
C LEU A 87 3.62 2.76 -14.26
N GLY A 88 2.92 2.85 -15.40
CA GLY A 88 3.46 3.45 -16.62
C GLY A 88 3.88 4.91 -16.40
N SER A 89 2.95 5.73 -15.89
CA SER A 89 3.22 7.16 -15.65
C SER A 89 4.32 7.42 -14.61
N MET A 90 4.51 6.51 -13.64
CA MET A 90 5.61 6.60 -12.68
C MET A 90 6.98 6.34 -13.31
N LYS A 91 7.05 5.40 -14.26
CA LYS A 91 8.27 5.09 -15.04
C LYS A 91 8.65 6.25 -15.95
N GLU A 92 7.68 6.79 -16.70
CA GLU A 92 7.87 7.92 -17.63
C GLU A 92 8.41 9.16 -16.90
N LYS A 93 7.90 9.44 -15.69
CA LYS A 93 8.33 10.57 -14.86
C LYS A 93 9.66 10.33 -14.11
N GLY A 94 10.23 9.13 -14.17
CA GLY A 94 11.39 8.73 -13.35
C GLY A 94 11.16 8.87 -11.83
N TRP A 95 9.90 8.92 -11.41
CA TRP A 95 9.52 9.16 -10.02
C TRP A 95 8.12 8.63 -9.72
N GLY A 96 8.03 7.82 -8.69
CA GLY A 96 6.78 7.34 -8.11
C GLY A 96 7.05 6.62 -6.79
N ARG A 97 6.01 6.52 -5.96
CA ARG A 97 6.01 5.72 -4.72
C ARG A 97 4.65 5.04 -4.63
N MET A 98 4.66 3.72 -4.47
CA MET A 98 3.46 2.92 -4.21
C MET A 98 3.62 2.30 -2.82
N ILE A 99 2.64 2.53 -1.95
CA ILE A 99 2.66 2.09 -0.56
C ILE A 99 1.40 1.24 -0.33
N ASN A 100 1.59 -0.08 -0.31
CA ASN A 100 0.51 -1.03 -0.06
C ASN A 100 0.45 -1.39 1.42
N ILE A 101 -0.70 -1.18 2.05
CA ILE A 101 -0.91 -1.49 3.47
C ILE A 101 -1.30 -2.97 3.61
N SER A 102 -0.31 -3.81 3.87
CA SER A 102 -0.52 -5.20 4.28
C SER A 102 -0.79 -5.31 5.79
N PHE A 103 -0.69 -6.50 6.35
CA PHE A 103 -0.88 -6.78 7.78
C PHE A 103 0.06 -7.91 8.22
N ILE A 104 0.19 -8.15 9.53
CA ILE A 104 1.02 -9.27 10.05
C ILE A 104 0.56 -10.64 9.51
N CYS A 105 -0.74 -10.78 9.22
CA CYS A 105 -1.32 -11.93 8.52
C CYS A 105 -0.77 -12.19 7.10
N GLY A 106 -0.03 -11.25 6.51
CA GLY A 106 0.68 -11.47 5.25
C GLY A 106 2.02 -12.20 5.41
N LEU A 107 2.46 -12.41 6.65
CA LEU A 107 3.74 -13.07 6.99
C LEU A 107 3.57 -14.30 7.88
N VAL A 108 2.55 -14.32 8.74
CA VAL A 108 2.22 -15.44 9.64
C VAL A 108 0.73 -15.73 9.63
N ALA A 109 0.33 -16.97 9.91
CA ALA A 109 -1.07 -17.34 10.02
C ALA A 109 -1.66 -16.92 11.38
N LEU A 110 -2.89 -16.41 11.36
CA LEU A 110 -3.77 -16.31 12.53
C LEU A 110 -5.00 -17.22 12.29
N LEU A 111 -5.63 -17.67 13.38
CA LEU A 111 -6.80 -18.53 13.28
C LEU A 111 -7.98 -17.81 12.61
N ASN A 112 -8.76 -18.57 11.83
CA ASN A 112 -10.04 -18.19 11.25
C ASN A 112 -10.02 -16.96 10.31
N VAL A 113 -8.90 -16.64 9.65
CA VAL A 113 -8.79 -15.48 8.73
C VAL A 113 -8.11 -15.85 7.40
N SER A 114 -8.44 -17.01 6.83
CA SER A 114 -7.78 -17.62 5.66
C SER A 114 -7.80 -16.74 4.41
N SER A 115 -8.95 -16.20 4.01
CA SER A 115 -9.10 -15.25 2.89
C SER A 115 -8.25 -13.99 3.08
N TYR A 116 -8.25 -13.46 4.30
CA TYR A 116 -7.48 -12.27 4.64
C TYR A 116 -5.97 -12.54 4.57
N ILE A 117 -5.49 -13.67 5.12
CA ILE A 117 -4.09 -14.12 4.99
C ILE A 117 -3.68 -14.23 3.52
N ALA A 118 -4.48 -14.93 2.71
CA ALA A 118 -4.22 -15.11 1.28
C ALA A 118 -4.12 -13.75 0.57
N SER A 119 -5.07 -12.84 0.81
CA SER A 119 -5.07 -11.51 0.20
C SER A 119 -3.87 -10.65 0.63
N LYS A 120 -3.47 -10.69 1.92
CA LYS A 120 -2.37 -9.88 2.45
C LYS A 120 -0.99 -10.43 2.12
N SER A 121 -0.85 -11.75 2.00
CA SER A 121 0.36 -12.40 1.48
C SER A 121 0.51 -12.14 -0.02
N GLY A 122 -0.58 -12.27 -0.78
CA GLY A 122 -0.63 -11.93 -2.20
C GLY A 122 -0.28 -10.45 -2.46
N LEU A 123 -0.74 -9.54 -1.60
CA LEU A 123 -0.44 -8.11 -1.70
C LEU A 123 1.06 -7.82 -1.52
N ILE A 124 1.76 -8.58 -0.66
CA ILE A 124 3.22 -8.48 -0.51
C ILE A 124 3.92 -8.96 -1.79
N GLY A 125 3.50 -10.10 -2.36
CA GLY A 125 4.03 -10.61 -3.63
C GLY A 125 3.84 -9.63 -4.79
N LEU A 126 2.62 -9.12 -4.95
CA LEU A 126 2.27 -8.08 -5.93
C LEU A 126 3.10 -6.80 -5.77
N THR A 127 3.37 -6.38 -4.53
CA THR A 127 4.20 -5.19 -4.27
C THR A 127 5.65 -5.40 -4.71
N ARG A 128 6.20 -6.61 -4.53
CA ARG A 128 7.56 -6.97 -4.98
C ARG A 128 7.64 -6.99 -6.51
N ASP A 129 6.70 -7.61 -7.19
CA ASP A 129 6.61 -7.60 -8.66
C ASP A 129 6.50 -6.18 -9.22
N ALA A 130 5.59 -5.37 -8.66
CA ALA A 130 5.43 -3.98 -9.07
C ALA A 130 6.72 -3.16 -8.89
N ALA A 131 7.49 -3.40 -7.82
CA ALA A 131 8.79 -2.77 -7.59
C ALA A 131 9.86 -3.23 -8.60
N ARG A 132 9.93 -4.54 -8.90
CA ARG A 132 10.81 -5.11 -9.94
C ARG A 132 10.54 -4.51 -11.30
N LEU A 133 9.27 -4.46 -11.70
CA LEU A 133 8.85 -3.87 -12.96
C LEU A 133 9.17 -2.38 -13.01
N ALA A 134 9.12 -1.69 -11.88
CA ALA A 134 9.32 -0.24 -11.80
C ALA A 134 10.79 0.17 -11.95
N HIS A 135 11.70 -0.41 -11.14
CA HIS A 135 13.03 0.12 -10.80
C HIS A 135 13.10 1.67 -10.91
N PRO A 136 12.20 2.39 -10.22
CA PRO A 136 11.65 3.65 -10.75
C PRO A 136 12.59 4.83 -10.59
N THR A 137 13.60 4.72 -9.74
CA THR A 137 14.55 5.81 -9.47
C THR A 137 15.79 5.75 -10.35
N LYS A 138 16.25 4.56 -10.79
CA LYS A 138 17.56 4.33 -11.45
C LYS A 138 18.72 5.05 -10.74
N GLN A 139 18.62 5.20 -9.42
CA GLN A 139 19.53 5.99 -8.60
C GLN A 139 19.98 5.18 -7.40
N PHE A 140 21.27 5.28 -7.08
CA PHE A 140 21.83 4.80 -5.82
C PHE A 140 21.25 5.57 -4.64
N THR A 141 21.06 4.87 -3.52
CA THR A 141 20.66 5.45 -2.24
C THR A 141 21.74 6.43 -1.77
N LYS A 142 21.33 7.66 -1.42
CA LYS A 142 22.22 8.67 -0.85
C LYS A 142 22.40 8.45 0.65
N VAL A 143 23.56 8.84 1.19
CA VAL A 143 23.86 8.73 2.64
C VAL A 143 22.78 9.41 3.49
N ASP A 144 22.34 10.61 3.09
CA ASP A 144 21.30 11.37 3.78
C ASP A 144 19.97 10.60 3.89
N GLN A 145 19.62 9.79 2.87
CA GLN A 145 18.40 8.98 2.89
C GLN A 145 18.48 7.81 3.88
N ILE A 146 19.69 7.29 4.11
CA ILE A 146 19.95 6.29 5.16
C ILE A 146 19.84 6.97 6.53
N ALA A 147 20.40 8.17 6.68
CA ALA A 147 20.28 8.97 7.90
C ALA A 147 18.82 9.33 8.23
N ASP A 148 18.03 9.76 7.24
CA ASP A 148 16.59 10.03 7.38
C ASP A 148 15.81 8.80 7.88
N LEU A 149 16.12 7.60 7.35
CA LEU A 149 15.49 6.36 7.80
C LEU A 149 15.89 6.02 9.25
N VAL A 150 17.15 6.19 9.62
CA VAL A 150 17.63 5.98 11.00
C VAL A 150 16.96 6.97 11.96
N LEU A 151 16.89 8.25 11.60
CA LEU A 151 16.20 9.28 12.39
C LEU A 151 14.71 8.94 12.57
N PHE A 152 14.03 8.48 11.52
CA PHE A 152 12.65 8.01 11.60
C PHE A 152 12.49 6.82 12.57
N LEU A 153 13.36 5.80 12.48
CA LEU A 153 13.32 4.62 13.33
C LEU A 153 13.62 4.93 14.81
N CYS A 154 14.55 5.85 15.08
CA CYS A 154 14.86 6.30 16.43
C CYS A 154 13.82 7.29 17.01
N SER A 155 12.92 7.84 16.19
CA SER A 155 11.87 8.75 16.63
C SER A 155 10.68 8.03 17.30
N PRO A 156 9.77 8.76 17.99
CA PRO A 156 8.51 8.20 18.47
C PRO A 156 7.62 7.56 17.40
N ALA A 157 7.83 7.87 16.11
CA ALA A 157 7.12 7.22 15.00
C ALA A 157 7.62 5.78 14.76
N GLY A 158 8.91 5.51 15.00
CA GLY A 158 9.53 4.19 14.89
C GLY A 158 9.30 3.27 16.10
N LYS A 159 8.62 3.74 17.16
CA LYS A 159 8.50 3.06 18.46
C LYS A 159 7.98 1.61 18.45
N ASN A 160 7.33 1.18 17.36
CA ASN A 160 6.79 -0.18 17.19
C ASN A 160 7.41 -0.90 15.98
N MET A 161 8.63 -0.51 15.57
CA MET A 161 9.36 -1.09 14.45
C MET A 161 10.67 -1.70 14.96
N THR A 162 10.63 -2.99 15.30
CA THR A 162 11.76 -3.74 15.86
C THR A 162 11.94 -5.08 15.17
N GLY A 163 13.15 -5.65 15.24
CA GLY A 163 13.48 -6.99 14.72
C GLY A 163 13.39 -7.13 13.19
N THR A 164 13.30 -6.03 12.43
CA THR A 164 13.10 -6.04 10.97
C THR A 164 14.29 -5.45 10.21
N ALA A 165 14.60 -6.04 9.05
CA ALA A 165 15.56 -5.49 8.11
C ALA A 165 14.81 -4.69 7.02
N ILE A 166 15.03 -3.37 6.98
CA ILE A 166 14.37 -2.48 6.01
C ILE A 166 15.33 -2.19 4.86
N ALA A 167 15.00 -2.70 3.67
CA ALA A 167 15.75 -2.41 2.45
C ALA A 167 15.56 -0.94 2.03
N ILE A 168 16.67 -0.25 1.76
CA ILE A 168 16.70 1.12 1.22
C ILE A 168 17.64 1.17 0.01
N ASP A 169 17.17 0.61 -1.11
CA ASP A 169 18.00 0.22 -2.26
C ASP A 169 17.37 0.56 -3.62
N GLY A 170 16.32 1.40 -3.65
CA GLY A 170 15.58 1.71 -4.88
C GLY A 170 14.76 0.55 -5.46
N GLY A 171 14.61 -0.57 -4.73
CA GLY A 171 13.90 -1.78 -5.15
C GLY A 171 14.80 -2.93 -5.61
N ILE A 172 16.13 -2.84 -5.49
CA ILE A 172 17.08 -3.84 -6.02
C ILE A 172 16.87 -5.23 -5.41
N THR A 173 16.69 -5.36 -4.10
CA THR A 173 16.50 -6.65 -3.39
C THR A 173 15.22 -7.40 -3.77
N VAL A 174 14.30 -6.74 -4.48
CA VAL A 174 13.09 -7.35 -5.04
C VAL A 174 13.10 -7.38 -6.57
N SER A 175 14.18 -6.89 -7.20
CA SER A 175 14.39 -6.82 -8.66
C SER A 175 15.25 -7.95 -9.22
#